data_AF-A0A661CNQ3-F1
#
_entry.id   AF-A0A661CNQ3-F1
#
_cell.length_a   1.000
_cell.length_b   1.000
_cell.length_c   1.000
_cell.angle_alpha   90.00
_cell.angle_beta   90.00
_cell.angle_gamma   90.00
#
_symmetry.space_group_name_H-M   'P 1'
#
loop_
_entity.id
_entity.type
_entity.pdbx_description
1 polymer ?
#
loop_
_entity_poly.entity_id
_entity_poly.type
_entity_poly.pdbx_seq_one_letter_code
_entity_poly.pdbx_strand_id
1 'polypeptide(L)'
;ALNQRLQLISPLPTIKGQHSNVKQLQKQLHNAIQQLLQQQRSGLSQQIRTLAAVSPLNTLERGYSITTTIDSDRVVASVEDVELGQHINVRLQQGQLTCEIKGISE
;
A
#
# COMPACT_ATOMS: atom_id res chain seq x y z
N ALA A 1 -53.76 11.64 -41.76
CA ALA A 1 -52.96 10.59 -42.41
C ALA A 1 -51.52 11.02 -42.74
N LEU A 2 -51.30 12.10 -43.52
CA LEU A 2 -49.95 12.52 -43.97
C LEU A 2 -48.99 12.90 -42.81
N ASN A 3 -49.51 13.59 -41.80
CA ASN A 3 -48.72 14.03 -40.64
C ASN A 3 -48.21 12.86 -39.77
N GLN A 4 -49.01 11.80 -39.62
CA GLN A 4 -48.60 10.55 -38.95
C GLN A 4 -47.51 9.81 -39.73
N ARG A 5 -47.59 9.78 -41.06
CA ARG A 5 -46.53 9.20 -41.91
C ARG A 5 -45.22 9.98 -41.84
N LEU A 6 -45.29 11.31 -41.81
CA LEU A 6 -44.12 12.17 -41.62
C LEU A 6 -43.46 11.98 -40.24
N GLN A 7 -44.25 11.76 -39.19
CA GLN A 7 -43.73 11.45 -37.87
C GLN A 7 -43.03 10.08 -37.81
N LEU A 8 -43.54 9.08 -38.52
CA LEU A 8 -42.94 7.73 -38.59
C LEU A 8 -41.64 7.67 -39.40
N ILE A 9 -41.45 8.58 -40.36
CA ILE A 9 -40.22 8.68 -41.18
C ILE A 9 -39.23 9.70 -40.58
N SER A 10 -39.64 10.42 -39.53
CA SER A 10 -38.79 11.45 -38.92
C SER A 10 -37.58 10.82 -38.23
N PRO A 11 -36.35 11.31 -38.47
CA PRO A 11 -35.14 10.82 -37.80
C PRO A 11 -35.01 11.31 -36.34
N LEU A 12 -35.86 12.24 -35.89
CA LEU A 12 -35.79 12.84 -34.56
C LEU A 12 -35.87 11.84 -33.39
N PRO A 13 -36.75 10.81 -33.40
CA PRO A 13 -36.79 9.80 -32.34
C PRO A 13 -35.50 8.98 -32.29
N THR A 14 -34.95 8.62 -33.45
CA THR A 14 -33.69 7.88 -33.57
C THR A 14 -32.52 8.68 -33.01
N ILE A 15 -32.43 9.97 -33.34
CA ILE A 15 -31.40 10.87 -32.82
C ILE A 15 -31.51 11.02 -31.30
N LYS A 16 -32.73 11.20 -30.76
CA LYS A 16 -32.96 11.26 -29.30
C LYS A 16 -32.56 9.96 -28.60
N GLY A 17 -32.87 8.81 -29.22
CA GLY A 17 -32.48 7.49 -28.72
C GLY A 17 -30.96 7.34 -28.67
N GLN A 18 -30.26 7.67 -29.75
CA GLN A 18 -28.80 7.61 -29.80
C GLN A 18 -28.14 8.58 -28.81
N HIS A 19 -28.67 9.79 -28.68
CA HIS A 19 -28.15 10.77 -27.72
C HIS A 19 -28.33 10.30 -26.27
N SER A 20 -29.41 9.58 -25.96
CA SER A 20 -29.62 8.97 -24.65
C SER A 20 -28.65 7.81 -24.43
N ASN A 21 -28.41 7.01 -25.46
CA ASN A 21 -27.49 5.88 -25.42
C ASN A 21 -26.04 6.33 -25.16
N VAL A 22 -25.59 7.38 -25.84
CA VAL A 22 -24.27 8.00 -25.61
C VAL A 22 -24.14 8.49 -24.16
N LYS A 23 -25.15 9.17 -23.62
CA LYS A 23 -25.16 9.60 -22.21
C LYS A 23 -25.04 8.43 -21.24
N GLN A 24 -25.76 7.34 -21.51
CA GLN A 24 -25.70 6.14 -20.69
C GLN A 24 -24.31 5.49 -20.73
N LEU A 25 -23.74 5.32 -21.92
CA LEU A 25 -22.38 4.76 -22.10
C LEU A 25 -21.32 5.62 -21.42
N GLN A 26 -21.44 6.96 -21.52
CA GLN A 26 -20.51 7.87 -20.87
C GLN A 26 -20.57 7.77 -19.33
N LYS A 27 -21.76 7.56 -18.77
CA LYS A 27 -21.94 7.33 -17.33
C LYS A 27 -21.37 5.97 -16.91
N GLN A 28 -21.60 4.92 -17.69
CA GLN A 28 -21.05 3.58 -17.43
C GLN A 28 -19.51 3.60 -17.47
N LEU A 29 -18.92 4.27 -18.47
CA LEU A 29 -17.47 4.43 -18.58
C LEU A 29 -16.87 5.14 -17.36
N HIS A 30 -17.47 6.25 -16.92
CA HIS A 30 -17.01 6.96 -15.72
C HIS A 30 -17.03 6.06 -14.49
N ASN A 31 -18.12 5.32 -14.28
CA ASN A 31 -18.25 4.42 -13.14
C ASN A 31 -17.21 3.29 -13.19
N ALA A 32 -16.97 2.71 -14.36
CA ALA A 32 -15.99 1.65 -14.55
C ALA A 32 -14.56 2.14 -14.23
N ILE A 33 -14.21 3.35 -14.68
CA ILE A 33 -12.91 3.97 -14.38
C ILE A 33 -12.75 4.19 -12.88
N GLN A 34 -13.77 4.73 -12.21
CA GLN A 34 -13.72 4.95 -10.76
C GLN A 34 -13.55 3.64 -9.98
N GLN A 35 -14.29 2.59 -10.36
CA GLN A 35 -14.17 1.27 -9.75
C GLN A 35 -12.77 0.67 -9.95
N LEU A 36 -12.23 0.74 -11.17
CA LEU A 36 -10.89 0.25 -11.47
C LEU A 36 -9.83 0.96 -10.62
N LEU A 37 -9.88 2.30 -10.55
CA LEU A 37 -8.95 3.07 -9.74
C LEU A 37 -9.07 2.73 -8.26
N GLN A 38 -10.28 2.54 -7.74
CA GLN A 38 -10.50 2.16 -6.35
C GLN A 38 -9.91 0.77 -6.03
N GLN A 39 -10.11 -0.20 -6.94
CA GLN A 39 -9.52 -1.54 -6.79
C GLN A 39 -7.99 -1.49 -6.78
N GLN A 40 -7.39 -0.76 -7.71
CA GLN A 40 -5.93 -0.63 -7.77
C GLN A 40 -5.34 0.06 -6.54
N ARG A 41 -6.00 1.11 -6.03
CA ARG A 41 -5.59 1.78 -4.78
C ARG A 41 -5.65 0.83 -3.57
N SER A 42 -6.71 0.02 -3.48
CA SER A 42 -6.87 -0.96 -2.42
C SER A 42 -5.80 -2.07 -2.50
N GLY A 43 -5.55 -2.59 -3.71
CA GLY A 43 -4.49 -3.57 -3.98
C GLY A 43 -3.11 -3.06 -3.61
N LEU A 44 -2.77 -1.83 -4.04
CA LEU A 44 -1.51 -1.19 -3.69
C LEU A 44 -1.37 -1.00 -2.18
N SER A 45 -2.42 -0.53 -1.51
CA SER A 45 -2.41 -0.35 -0.05
C SER A 45 -2.19 -1.67 0.69
N GLN A 46 -2.76 -2.76 0.18
CA GLN A 46 -2.55 -4.09 0.74
C GLN A 46 -1.11 -4.56 0.53
N GLN A 47 -0.57 -4.37 -0.67
CA GLN A 47 0.84 -4.71 -0.97
C GLN A 47 1.81 -3.88 -0.12
N ILE A 48 1.54 -2.60 0.11
CA ILE A 48 2.31 -1.75 1.03
C ILE A 48 2.24 -2.31 2.45
N ARG A 49 1.06 -2.68 2.95
CA ARG A 49 0.92 -3.31 4.28
C ARG A 49 1.67 -4.62 4.38
N THR A 50 1.60 -5.47 3.36
CA THR A 50 2.36 -6.72 3.30
C THR A 50 3.85 -6.42 3.30
N LEU A 51 4.34 -5.53 2.43
CA LEU A 51 5.73 -5.12 2.37
C LEU A 51 6.22 -4.55 3.72
N ALA A 52 5.39 -3.75 4.38
CA ALA A 52 5.66 -3.21 5.70
C ALA A 52 5.65 -4.30 6.79
N ALA A 53 4.97 -5.44 6.60
CA ALA A 53 5.02 -6.58 7.50
C ALA A 53 6.25 -7.48 7.27
N VAL A 54 6.76 -7.55 6.04
CA VAL A 54 7.98 -8.32 5.71
C VAL A 54 9.27 -7.49 5.76
N SER A 55 9.18 -6.16 5.93
CA SER A 55 10.35 -5.29 6.02
C SER A 55 10.78 -5.11 7.49
N PRO A 56 12.05 -5.43 7.83
CA PRO A 56 12.64 -5.15 9.15
C PRO A 56 12.55 -3.69 9.60
N LEU A 57 12.23 -2.77 8.67
CA LEU A 57 12.07 -1.34 8.92
C LEU A 57 10.87 -1.01 9.81
N ASN A 58 9.81 -1.83 9.80
CA ASN A 58 8.58 -1.51 10.54
C ASN A 58 8.61 -2.01 12.00
N THR A 59 9.57 -2.86 12.34
CA THR A 59 9.93 -3.11 13.74
C THR A 59 10.60 -1.87 14.33
N LEU A 60 11.40 -1.14 13.54
CA LEU A 60 12.08 0.09 13.96
C LEU A 60 11.15 1.30 14.15
N GLU A 61 10.05 1.42 13.41
CA GLU A 61 9.11 2.55 13.54
C GLU A 61 8.32 2.58 14.86
N ARG A 62 8.30 1.48 15.62
CA ARG A 62 7.67 1.44 16.96
C ARG A 62 8.65 1.70 18.11
N GLY A 63 9.86 2.17 17.80
CA GLY A 63 10.91 2.43 18.78
C GLY A 63 11.73 1.20 19.17
N TYR A 64 11.60 0.07 18.47
CA TYR A 64 12.49 -1.08 18.69
C TYR A 64 13.79 -0.87 17.93
N SER A 65 14.92 -1.08 18.59
CA SER A 65 16.22 -1.11 17.93
C SER A 65 16.58 -2.53 17.49
N ILE A 66 17.36 -2.65 16.42
CA ILE A 66 17.98 -3.93 16.04
C ILE A 66 19.39 -3.94 16.62
N THR A 67 19.63 -4.85 17.55
CA THR A 67 20.95 -5.05 18.15
C THR A 67 21.69 -6.14 17.39
N THR A 68 22.88 -5.85 16.87
CA THR A 68 23.78 -6.82 16.25
C THR A 68 25.13 -6.86 16.98
N THR A 69 25.79 -8.01 16.98
CA THR A 69 27.17 -8.10 17.49
C THR A 69 28.12 -7.39 16.53
N ILE A 70 29.11 -6.64 17.03
CA ILE A 70 30.06 -5.92 16.16
C ILE A 70 30.91 -6.85 15.29
N ASP A 71 31.26 -8.03 15.80
CA ASP A 71 32.22 -8.91 15.13
C ASP A 71 31.62 -9.74 13.98
N SER A 72 30.32 -10.08 14.08
CA SER A 72 29.67 -11.02 13.15
C SER A 72 28.40 -10.49 12.48
N ASP A 73 27.96 -9.27 12.84
CA ASP A 73 26.68 -8.66 12.45
C ASP A 73 25.46 -9.57 12.69
N ARG A 74 25.62 -10.56 13.59
CA ARG A 74 24.54 -11.45 14.03
C ARG A 74 23.57 -10.68 14.90
N VAL A 75 22.28 -10.83 14.62
CA VAL A 75 21.20 -10.25 15.43
C VAL A 75 21.16 -10.91 16.80
N VAL A 76 21.18 -10.10 17.85
CA VAL A 76 21.01 -10.50 19.24
C VAL A 76 19.51 -10.52 19.54
N ALA A 77 18.97 -11.71 19.83
CA ALA A 77 17.54 -11.89 20.10
C ALA A 77 17.25 -12.36 21.54
N SER A 78 18.22 -13.03 22.18
CA SER A 78 18.17 -13.45 23.58
C SER A 78 19.26 -12.77 24.40
N VAL A 79 19.05 -12.68 25.72
CA VAL A 79 20.07 -12.26 26.69
C VAL A 79 21.25 -13.23 26.71
N GLU A 80 21.04 -14.49 26.31
CA GLU A 80 22.07 -15.53 26.22
C GLU A 80 22.99 -15.34 25.00
N ASP A 81 22.61 -14.52 24.02
CA ASP A 81 23.42 -14.23 22.83
C ASP A 81 24.53 -13.20 23.12
N VAL A 82 24.62 -12.69 24.36
CA VAL A 82 25.56 -11.63 24.73
C VAL A 82 26.34 -11.88 26.01
N GLU A 83 27.58 -11.38 26.04
CA GLU A 83 28.49 -11.47 27.18
C GLU A 83 28.83 -10.09 27.77
N LEU A 84 29.19 -10.06 29.06
CA LEU A 84 29.67 -8.84 29.72
C LEU A 84 30.95 -8.33 29.05
N GLY A 85 31.02 -7.03 28.77
CA GLY A 85 32.12 -6.40 28.04
C GLY A 85 32.05 -6.56 26.52
N GLN A 86 31.05 -7.27 26.00
CA GLN A 86 30.87 -7.43 24.55
C GLN A 86 30.39 -6.13 23.91
N HIS A 87 30.90 -5.87 22.70
CA HIS A 87 30.52 -4.72 21.90
C HIS A 87 29.39 -5.07 20.94
N ILE A 88 28.34 -4.27 20.98
CA ILE A 88 27.14 -4.41 20.15
C ILE A 88 26.88 -3.13 19.36
N ASN A 89 26.27 -3.29 18.20
CA ASN A 89 25.73 -2.21 17.40
C ASN A 89 24.23 -2.18 17.55
N VAL A 90 23.70 -1.02 17.90
CA VAL A 90 22.26 -0.80 18.03
C VAL A 90 21.83 0.10 16.88
N ARG A 91 21.14 -0.48 15.91
CA ARG A 91 20.54 0.27 14.81
C ARG A 91 19.21 0.85 15.25
N LEU A 92 19.06 2.16 15.06
CA LEU A 92 17.87 2.93 15.34
C LEU A 92 17.21 3.37 14.03
N GLN A 93 16.01 3.96 14.11
CA GLN A 93 15.32 4.50 12.94
C GLN A 93 16.18 5.53 12.17
N GLN A 94 16.99 6.30 12.90
CA GLN A 94 17.95 7.23 12.34
C GLN A 94 19.31 7.05 13.01
N GLY A 95 20.20 6.34 12.33
CA GLY A 95 21.59 6.16 12.77
C GLY A 95 21.86 4.84 13.47
N GLN A 96 23.10 4.71 13.94
CA GLN A 96 23.61 3.52 14.58
C GLN A 96 24.46 3.94 15.78
N LEU A 97 24.27 3.24 16.90
CA LEU A 97 25.05 3.41 18.12
C LEU A 97 25.96 2.20 18.31
N THR A 98 27.17 2.44 18.79
CA THR A 98 28.07 1.39 19.26
C THR A 98 28.04 1.41 20.79
N CYS A 99 27.72 0.27 21.39
CA CYS A 99 27.52 0.14 22.83
C CYS A 99 28.32 -1.06 23.38
N GLU A 100 28.67 -0.98 24.66
CA GLU A 100 29.33 -2.05 25.40
C GLU A 100 28.39 -2.55 26.51
N ILE A 101 28.31 -3.86 26.69
CA ILE A 101 27.43 -4.48 27.68
C ILE A 101 28.06 -4.41 29.07
N LYS A 102 27.46 -3.60 29.95
CA LYS A 102 27.94 -3.39 31.33
C LYS A 102 27.19 -4.21 32.39
N GLY A 103 26.05 -4.78 32.05
CA GLY A 103 25.20 -5.51 32.98
C GLY A 103 24.18 -6.35 32.22
N ILE A 104 23.92 -7.55 32.74
CA ILE A 104 22.95 -8.50 32.21
C ILE A 104 21.98 -8.83 33.35
N SER A 105 20.69 -8.58 33.15
CA SER A 105 19.62 -8.87 34.12
C SER A 105 18.51 -9.65 33.41
N GLU A 106 17.96 -10.66 34.11
CA GLU A 106 16.86 -11.53 33.65
C GLU A 106 15.48 -10.85 33.80
#